data_AF-A0A811Q4D8-F1
#
_entry.id   AF-A0A811Q4D8-F1
#
_cell.length_a   1.000
_cell.length_b   1.000
_cell.length_c   1.000
_cell.angle_alpha   90.00
_cell.angle_beta   90.00
_cell.angle_gamma   90.00
#
_symmetry.space_group_name_H-M   'P 1'
#
loop_
_entity.id
_entity.type
_entity.pdbx_description
1 polymer ?
#
loop_
_entity_poly.entity_id
_entity_poly.type
_entity_poly.pdbx_seq_one_letter_code
_entity_poly.pdbx_strand_id
1 'polypeptide(L)' 'MVIDCDGKVVIAEEVFDLVVVASGQYAQPRLPTISGMDKWTRRQLHSHSYRVPDSFSVVGLGESDKEITL' A
#
# COMPACT_ATOMS: atom_id res chain seq x y z
N MET A 1 5.19 -19.33 -1.39
CA MET A 1 5.01 -19.51 0.06
C MET A 1 3.62 -20.08 0.26
N VAL A 2 3.54 -21.37 0.52
CA VAL A 2 2.26 -22.06 0.79
C VAL A 2 2.18 -22.30 2.29
N ILE A 3 1.02 -22.06 2.88
CA ILE A 3 0.76 -22.39 4.28
C ILE A 3 0.04 -23.73 4.27
N ASP A 4 0.64 -24.74 4.92
CA ASP A 4 0.02 -26.05 5.12
C ASP A 4 -1.15 -25.96 6.11
N CYS A 5 -2.00 -26.98 6.16
CA CYS A 5 -3.06 -27.22 7.13
C CYS A 5 -2.59 -27.07 8.59
N ASP A 6 -1.31 -27.33 8.88
CA ASP A 6 -0.71 -27.14 10.20
C ASP A 6 -0.22 -25.70 10.47
N GLY A 7 -0.54 -24.75 9.58
CA GLY A 7 -0.07 -23.35 9.67
C GLY A 7 1.42 -23.18 9.37
N LYS A 8 2.10 -24.25 8.93
CA LYS A 8 3.53 -24.23 8.63
C LYS A 8 3.76 -23.56 7.28
N VAL A 9 4.72 -22.66 7.24
CA VAL A 9 5.22 -22.09 5.99
C VAL A 9 6.03 -23.15 5.27
N VAL A 10 5.56 -23.56 4.10
CA VAL A 10 6.23 -24.49 3.20
C VAL A 10 6.71 -23.72 1.97
N ILE A 11 7.95 -24.01 1.57
CA ILE A 11 8.52 -23.49 0.33
C ILE A 11 8.28 -24.58 -0.72
N ALA A 12 7.34 -24.31 -1.63
CA ALA A 12 7.15 -25.11 -2.83
C ALA A 12 7.91 -24.43 -3.97
N GLU A 13 8.77 -25.19 -4.63
CA GLU A 13 9.56 -24.76 -5.79
C GLU A 13 9.05 -25.52 -7.01
N GLU A 14 8.77 -24.79 -8.09
CA GLU A 14 8.33 -25.33 -9.37
C GLU A 14 9.18 -24.71 -10.49
N VAL A 15 9.51 -25.51 -11.52
CA VAL A 15 10.35 -25.08 -12.65
C VAL A 15 9.47 -24.73 -13.83
N PHE A 16 9.71 -23.56 -14.42
CA PHE A 16 8.98 -23.05 -15.58
C PHE A 16 9.95 -22.64 -16.68
N ASP A 17 9.56 -22.81 -17.95
CA ASP A 17 10.35 -22.34 -19.10
C ASP A 17 10.39 -20.80 -19.18
N LEU A 18 9.37 -20.14 -18.64
CA LEU A 18 9.26 -18.68 -18.55
C LEU A 18 8.37 -18.27 -17.38
N VAL A 19 8.72 -17.18 -16.71
CA VAL A 19 7.89 -16.56 -15.67
C VAL A 19 7.62 -15.10 -16.04
N VAL A 20 6.35 -14.69 -15.96
CA VAL A 20 5.93 -13.29 -16.11
C VAL A 20 5.56 -12.72 -14.74
N VAL A 21 6.25 -11.68 -14.30
CA VAL A 21 5.98 -11.03 -13.02
C VAL A 21 5.12 -9.79 -13.25
N ALA A 22 3.84 -9.89 -12.88
CA ALA A 22 2.84 -8.83 -13.03
C ALA A 22 2.21 -8.41 -11.68
N SER A 23 3.00 -8.46 -10.60
CA SER A 23 2.52 -8.26 -9.22
C SER A 23 2.01 -6.84 -8.90
N GLY A 24 2.19 -5.88 -9.82
CA GLY A 24 1.81 -4.49 -9.64
C GLY A 24 2.74 -3.72 -8.69
N GLN A 25 2.85 -2.40 -8.89
CA GLN A 25 3.79 -1.54 -8.15
C GLN A 25 3.12 -0.54 -7.19
N TYR A 26 1.78 -0.48 -7.17
CA TYR A 26 1.01 0.53 -6.43
C TYR A 26 0.24 -0.02 -5.22
N ALA A 27 0.50 -1.29 -4.86
CA ALA A 27 -0.16 -1.95 -3.73
C ALA A 27 0.55 -1.71 -2.38
N GLN A 28 1.86 -1.43 -2.40
CA GLN A 28 2.62 -1.17 -1.18
C GLN A 28 2.89 0.33 -1.03
N PRO A 29 2.30 1.00 -0.02
CA PRO A 29 2.49 2.43 0.19
C PRO A 29 3.89 2.74 0.73
N ARG A 30 4.47 3.85 0.27
CA ARG A 30 5.69 4.42 0.86
C ARG A 30 5.32 5.58 1.77
N LEU A 31 5.42 5.37 3.07
CA LEU A 31 5.05 6.40 4.06
C LEU A 31 6.23 7.36 4.30
N PRO A 32 6.03 8.69 4.16
CA PRO A 32 7.05 9.66 4.50
C PRO A 32 7.15 9.87 6.01
N THR A 33 8.33 10.26 6.48
CA THR A 33 8.52 10.76 7.84
C THR A 33 8.23 12.26 7.87
N ILE A 34 7.22 12.68 8.64
CA ILE A 34 6.86 14.09 8.83
C ILE A 34 7.11 14.49 10.29
N SER A 35 7.75 15.64 10.51
CA SER A 35 8.00 16.14 11.87
C SER A 35 6.69 16.40 12.62
N GLY A 36 6.56 15.85 13.83
CA GLY A 36 5.35 15.99 14.64
C GLY A 36 4.17 15.10 14.21
N MET A 37 4.39 14.16 13.30
CA MET A 37 3.38 13.18 12.87
C MET A 37 2.88 12.31 14.04
N ASP A 38 3.74 12.04 15.03
CA ASP A 38 3.43 11.36 16.28
C ASP A 38 2.48 12.15 17.20
N LYS A 39 2.49 13.49 17.08
CA LYS A 39 1.64 14.39 17.88
C LYS A 39 0.31 14.71 17.20
N TRP A 40 0.12 14.26 15.97
CA TRP A 40 -1.11 14.50 15.22
C TRP A 40 -2.25 13.64 15.79
N THR A 41 -3.34 14.29 16.19
CA THR A 41 -4.47 13.62 16.86
C THR A 41 -5.66 13.34 15.95
N ARG A 42 -5.65 13.84 14.71
CA ARG A 42 -6.70 13.57 13.72
C ARG A 42 -6.35 12.37 12.85
N ARG A 43 -7.28 11.97 11.99
CA ARG A 43 -7.08 10.88 11.03
C ARG A 43 -5.98 11.24 10.02
N GLN A 44 -5.07 10.31 9.80
CA GLN A 44 -4.02 10.35 8.77
C GLN A 44 -4.11 9.04 7.98
N LEU A 45 -3.99 9.12 6.64
CA LEU A 45 -4.03 7.95 5.77
C LEU A 45 -3.18 8.18 4.52
N HIS A 46 -2.67 7.10 3.93
CA HIS A 46 -2.05 7.11 2.61
C HIS A 46 -3.13 6.90 1.52
N SER A 47 -2.93 7.43 0.32
CA SER A 47 -3.88 7.34 -0.81
C SER A 47 -4.36 5.90 -1.09
N HIS A 48 -3.46 4.91 -0.98
CA HIS A 48 -3.77 3.48 -1.03
C HIS A 48 -4.98 3.04 -0.16
N SER A 49 -5.18 3.68 1.00
CA SER A 49 -6.27 3.39 1.95
C SER A 49 -7.47 4.34 1.82
N TYR A 50 -7.42 5.34 0.94
CA TYR A 50 -8.53 6.25 0.67
C TYR A 50 -9.60 5.53 -0.16
N ARG A 51 -10.86 5.54 0.29
CA ARG A 51 -11.96 4.79 -0.34
C ARG A 51 -13.30 5.52 -0.37
N VAL A 52 -13.51 6.45 0.56
CA VAL A 52 -14.74 7.23 0.68
C VAL A 52 -14.35 8.71 0.63
N PRO A 53 -15.00 9.53 -0.21
CA PRO A 53 -14.76 10.95 -0.26
C PRO A 53 -14.99 11.60 1.10
N ASP A 54 -13.96 12.22 1.65
CA ASP A 54 -14.00 12.91 2.94
C ASP A 54 -12.96 14.04 2.93
N SER A 55 -13.14 15.04 3.78
CA SER A 55 -12.32 16.26 3.76
C SER A 55 -10.94 16.00 4.37
N PHE A 56 -9.89 15.95 3.55
CA PHE A 56 -8.50 15.82 3.97
C PHE A 56 -7.62 16.95 3.43
N SER A 57 -6.57 17.30 4.18
CA SER A 57 -5.43 18.03 3.64
C SER A 57 -4.43 17.03 3.06
N VAL A 58 -4.12 17.17 1.77
CA VAL A 58 -3.25 16.22 1.05
C VAL A 58 -1.78 16.64 1.16
N VAL A 59 -0.90 15.64 1.32
CA VAL A 59 0.54 15.83 1.33
C VAL A 59 1.11 15.14 0.09
N GLY A 60 1.41 15.93 -0.93
CA GLY A 60 1.86 15.45 -2.24
C GLY A 60 1.34 16.33 -3.38
N LEU A 61 1.93 16.17 -4.57
CA LEU A 61 1.46 16.77 -5.83
C LEU A 61 1.41 15.73 -6.96
N GLY A 62 1.25 14.46 -6.60
CA GLY A 62 1.18 13.33 -7.52
C GLY A 62 -0.20 13.19 -8.18
N GLU A 63 -0.30 12.24 -9.12
CA GLU A 63 -1.55 12.01 -9.87
C GLU A 63 -2.72 11.63 -8.95
N SER A 64 -2.48 10.84 -7.90
CA SER A 64 -3.52 10.48 -6.92
C SER A 64 -4.08 11.70 -6.19
N ASP A 65 -3.27 12.74 -5.98
CA ASP A 65 -3.65 13.90 -5.17
C ASP A 65 -4.67 14.77 -5.91
N LYS A 66 -4.60 14.79 -7.26
CA LYS A 66 -5.55 15.52 -8.10
C LYS A 66 -6.97 14.99 -7.95
N GLU A 67 -7.14 13.67 -7.85
CA GLU A 67 -8.46 13.05 -7.70
C GLU A 67 -8.97 13.14 -6.26
N ILE A 68 -8.08 13.00 -5.26
CA ILE A 68 -8.46 13.04 -3.84
C ILE A 68 -8.89 14.45 -3.40
N THR A 69 -8.35 15.50 -4.03
CA THR A 69 -8.61 16.90 -3.64
C THR A 69 -9.90 17.49 -4.27
N LEU A 70 -10.56 16.76 -5.17
CA LEU A 70 -11.79 17.20 -5.85
C LEU A 70 -13.05 17.14 -4.97
#